data_AF-A0A2G8JV44-F1
#
_entry.id   AF-A0A2G8JV44-F1
#
_cell.length_a   1.000
_cell.length_b   1.000
_cell.length_c   1.000
_cell.angle_alpha   90.00
_cell.angle_beta   90.00
_cell.angle_gamma   90.00
#
_symmetry.space_group_name_H-M   'P 1'
#
loop_
_entity.id
_entity.type
_entity.pdbx_description
1 polymer ?
#
loop_
_entity_poly.entity_id
_entity_poly.type
_entity_poly.pdbx_seq_one_letter_code
_entity_poly.pdbx_strand_id
1 'polypeptide(L)'
;MPVKEFANHAARSGLLSLQETTDIFLHFHSDTKPNLEFNCNARKGLQAIVVHRFQSSSRRSNQWRYRGRCDSIQFAVDKRIFVAGFGLFGSSAAAVNYEIRIELKKNGQVLAETETKFFSDGSNRIFAIMFEHPVMVNPHAYYTANAILNGDELSFFGQEGLTEITSHSVTFQFQCSPESTNGTGVQGGQIPEIIFYA
;
A
#
# COMPACT_ATOMS: atom_id res chain seq x y z
N MET A 1 13.42 15.39 -12.69
CA MET A 1 12.85 16.75 -12.80
C MET A 1 12.77 17.11 -14.28
N PRO A 2 11.61 17.54 -14.80
CA PRO A 2 11.49 18.05 -16.16
C PRO A 2 12.39 19.28 -16.40
N VAL A 3 13.06 19.35 -17.56
CA VAL A 3 13.91 20.51 -17.96
C VAL A 3 13.19 21.84 -17.80
N LYS A 4 11.92 21.88 -18.24
CA LYS A 4 11.08 23.08 -18.21
C LYS A 4 10.85 23.58 -16.78
N GLU A 5 10.73 22.68 -15.82
CA GLU A 5 10.57 23.02 -14.41
C GLU A 5 11.87 23.62 -13.86
N PHE A 6 13.01 22.97 -14.14
CA PHE A 6 14.32 23.46 -13.72
C PHE A 6 14.62 24.86 -14.27
N ALA A 7 14.37 25.08 -15.57
CA ALA A 7 14.64 26.35 -16.25
C ALA A 7 13.75 27.50 -15.75
N ASN A 8 12.48 27.22 -15.43
CA ASN A 8 11.53 28.24 -14.98
C ASN A 8 11.63 28.55 -13.48
N HIS A 9 12.18 27.65 -12.69
CA HIS A 9 12.29 27.80 -11.24
C HIS A 9 13.75 27.84 -10.80
N ALA A 10 14.38 26.68 -10.61
CA ALA A 10 15.70 26.57 -9.97
C ALA A 10 16.77 27.46 -10.63
N ALA A 11 16.87 27.45 -11.97
CA ALA A 11 17.88 28.21 -12.72
C ALA A 11 17.69 29.75 -12.63
N ARG A 12 16.48 30.22 -12.31
CA ARG A 12 16.16 31.66 -12.20
C ARG A 12 15.94 32.12 -10.76
N SER A 13 16.10 31.23 -9.79
CA SER A 13 15.85 31.51 -8.37
C SER A 13 16.86 32.47 -7.76
N GLY A 14 18.05 32.61 -8.35
CA GLY A 14 19.18 33.34 -7.76
C GLY A 14 19.85 32.64 -6.59
N LEU A 15 19.41 31.43 -6.22
CA LEU A 15 20.00 30.61 -5.16
C LEU A 15 21.25 29.85 -5.60
N LEU A 16 21.37 29.57 -6.89
CA LEU A 16 22.48 28.85 -7.50
C LEU A 16 23.33 29.85 -8.30
N SER A 17 24.65 29.70 -8.22
CA SER A 17 25.57 30.35 -9.14
C SER A 17 25.36 29.86 -10.58
N LEU A 18 25.92 30.59 -11.54
CA LEU A 18 25.91 30.19 -12.95
C LEU A 18 26.60 28.83 -13.16
N GLN A 19 27.68 28.57 -12.42
CA GLN A 19 28.41 27.31 -12.47
C GLN A 19 27.56 26.17 -11.91
N GLU A 20 26.99 26.31 -10.71
CA GLU A 20 26.12 25.29 -10.10
C GLU A 20 24.87 25.01 -10.95
N THR A 21 24.28 26.05 -11.56
CA THR A 21 23.14 25.90 -12.48
C THR A 21 23.53 25.06 -13.70
N THR A 22 24.72 25.31 -14.25
CA THR A 22 25.26 24.57 -15.41
C THR A 22 25.57 23.14 -15.02
N ASP A 23 26.23 22.92 -13.89
CA ASP A 23 26.63 21.59 -13.44
C ASP A 23 25.42 20.72 -13.09
N ILE A 24 24.39 21.28 -12.44
CA ILE A 24 23.13 20.56 -12.17
C ILE A 24 22.40 20.22 -13.49
N PHE A 25 22.37 21.15 -14.46
CA PHE A 25 21.78 20.90 -15.76
C PHE A 25 22.49 19.74 -16.48
N LEU A 26 23.83 19.76 -16.52
CA LEU A 26 24.65 18.71 -17.12
C LEU A 26 24.50 17.39 -16.36
N HIS A 27 24.40 17.42 -15.03
CA HIS A 27 24.17 16.22 -14.23
C HIS A 27 22.89 15.47 -14.64
N PHE A 28 21.80 16.17 -14.96
CA PHE A 28 20.56 15.53 -15.39
C PHE A 28 20.50 15.17 -16.89
N HIS A 29 21.25 15.85 -17.77
CA HIS A 29 21.05 15.74 -19.23
C HIS A 29 22.28 15.36 -20.06
N SER A 30 23.50 15.38 -19.49
CA SER A 30 24.73 14.99 -20.17
C SER A 30 25.09 13.53 -19.89
N ASP A 31 25.71 12.84 -20.85
CA ASP A 31 26.29 11.50 -20.63
C ASP A 31 27.51 11.56 -19.71
N THR A 32 28.31 12.63 -19.84
CA THR A 32 29.45 12.89 -18.97
C THR A 32 29.00 13.78 -17.81
N LYS A 33 29.02 13.23 -16.59
CA LYS A 33 28.51 13.91 -15.40
C LYS A 33 29.60 14.78 -14.77
N PRO A 34 29.32 16.07 -14.49
CA PRO A 34 30.22 16.89 -13.69
C PRO A 34 30.24 16.38 -12.24
N ASN A 35 31.30 16.73 -11.51
CA ASN A 35 31.34 16.52 -10.07
C ASN A 35 30.52 17.61 -9.38
N LEU A 36 29.44 17.24 -8.70
CA LEU A 36 28.61 18.17 -7.96
C LEU A 36 29.07 18.23 -6.50
N GLU A 37 29.16 19.45 -5.96
CA GLU A 37 29.37 19.66 -4.51
C GLU A 37 28.12 19.26 -3.69
N PHE A 38 26.98 19.09 -4.36
CA PHE A 38 25.73 18.63 -3.76
C PHE A 38 25.70 17.12 -3.59
N ASN A 39 25.06 16.68 -2.50
CA ASN A 39 24.83 15.26 -2.27
C ASN A 39 23.89 14.67 -3.34
N CYS A 40 24.47 13.88 -4.24
CA CYS A 40 23.76 13.20 -5.32
C CYS A 40 23.32 11.78 -4.95
N ASN A 41 23.58 11.33 -3.71
CA ASN A 41 23.13 10.02 -3.28
C ASN A 41 21.61 9.99 -3.28
N ALA A 42 21.04 8.94 -3.87
CA ALA A 42 19.61 8.69 -3.78
C ALA A 42 19.20 8.68 -2.31
N ARG A 43 18.19 9.48 -1.96
CA ARG A 43 17.63 9.46 -0.61
C ARG A 43 17.15 8.04 -0.32
N LYS A 44 17.73 7.39 0.68
CA LYS A 44 17.19 6.15 1.22
C LYS A 44 15.90 6.52 1.95
N GLY A 45 14.76 6.35 1.27
CA GLY A 45 13.44 6.51 1.88
C GLY A 45 13.25 5.53 3.03
N LEU A 46 12.18 5.71 3.80
CA LEU A 46 11.80 4.73 4.80
C LEU A 46 11.51 3.39 4.12
N GLN A 47 11.99 2.30 4.70
CA GLN A 47 11.67 0.96 4.24
C GLN A 47 10.24 0.63 4.65
N ALA A 48 9.43 0.16 3.70
CA ALA A 48 8.08 -0.29 4.01
C ALA A 48 8.13 -1.55 4.88
N ILE A 49 7.32 -1.55 5.92
CA ILE A 49 7.09 -2.67 6.82
C ILE A 49 5.76 -3.30 6.46
N VAL A 50 5.69 -4.62 6.58
CA VAL A 50 4.48 -5.40 6.35
C VAL A 50 4.09 -6.11 7.64
N VAL A 51 2.80 -6.08 7.97
CA VAL A 51 2.22 -6.93 9.00
C VAL A 51 1.27 -7.91 8.35
N HIS A 52 1.46 -9.21 8.61
CA HIS A 52 0.59 -10.29 8.13
C HIS A 52 -0.33 -10.72 9.27
N ARG A 53 -1.65 -10.70 9.07
CA ARG A 53 -2.61 -11.01 10.13
C ARG A 53 -3.08 -12.47 10.18
N PHE A 54 -2.69 -13.29 9.21
CA PHE A 54 -3.07 -14.70 9.09
C PHE A 54 -1.86 -15.61 9.24
N GLN A 55 -2.04 -16.75 9.91
CA GLN A 55 -0.97 -17.75 10.06
C GLN A 55 -0.87 -18.69 8.84
N SER A 56 -1.96 -18.85 8.10
CA SER A 56 -2.01 -19.70 6.92
C SER A 56 -2.91 -19.12 5.82
N SER A 57 -2.78 -19.65 4.60
CA SER A 57 -3.66 -19.36 3.47
C SER A 57 -4.23 -20.65 2.90
N SER A 58 -5.42 -20.56 2.31
CA SER A 58 -6.10 -21.71 1.72
C SER A 58 -6.74 -21.35 0.38
N ARG A 59 -6.97 -22.39 -0.41
CA ARG A 59 -7.89 -22.39 -1.55
C ARG A 59 -8.80 -23.60 -1.38
N ARG A 60 -10.12 -23.40 -1.38
CA ARG A 60 -11.09 -24.50 -1.38
C ARG A 60 -12.17 -24.20 -2.40
N SER A 61 -12.79 -25.25 -2.93
CA SER A 61 -13.89 -25.10 -3.87
C SER A 61 -15.00 -24.24 -3.26
N ASN A 62 -15.45 -23.24 -4.03
CA ASN A 62 -16.49 -22.29 -3.65
C ASN A 62 -16.18 -21.38 -2.44
N GLN A 63 -14.92 -21.25 -2.03
CA GLN A 63 -14.52 -20.30 -1.00
C GLN A 63 -13.86 -19.07 -1.61
N TRP A 64 -14.36 -17.90 -1.18
CA TRP A 64 -13.98 -16.54 -1.58
C TRP A 64 -14.12 -16.19 -3.07
N ARG A 65 -14.98 -15.19 -3.34
CA ARG A 65 -15.30 -14.70 -4.69
C ARG A 65 -15.24 -13.17 -4.71
N TYR A 66 -14.88 -12.62 -5.85
CA TYR A 66 -14.79 -11.18 -6.06
C TYR A 66 -15.98 -10.70 -6.90
N ARG A 67 -17.12 -10.46 -6.24
CA ARG A 67 -18.37 -10.02 -6.87
C ARG A 67 -18.79 -8.60 -6.45
N GLY A 68 -17.82 -7.73 -6.24
CA GLY A 68 -18.05 -6.33 -5.87
C GLY A 68 -18.54 -6.13 -4.44
N ARG A 69 -18.51 -7.19 -3.62
CA ARG A 69 -18.78 -7.12 -2.18
C ARG A 69 -17.53 -6.64 -1.48
N CYS A 70 -17.71 -5.92 -0.37
CA CYS A 70 -16.62 -5.36 0.40
C CYS A 70 -16.05 -6.39 1.36
N ASP A 71 -14.76 -6.67 1.24
CA ASP A 71 -13.95 -7.26 2.29
C ASP A 71 -13.46 -6.15 3.21
N SER A 72 -13.73 -6.24 4.51
CA SER A 72 -13.39 -5.16 5.44
C SER A 72 -12.90 -5.68 6.79
N ILE A 73 -11.91 -5.00 7.35
CA ILE A 73 -11.36 -5.27 8.68
C ILE A 73 -11.07 -3.96 9.41
N GLN A 74 -11.35 -3.91 10.71
CA GLN A 74 -10.96 -2.80 11.56
C GLN A 74 -9.63 -3.10 12.23
N PHE A 75 -8.78 -2.08 12.37
CA PHE A 75 -7.53 -2.20 13.10
C PHE A 75 -7.22 -0.95 13.93
N ALA A 76 -6.47 -1.15 15.01
CA ALA A 76 -5.84 -0.10 15.79
C ALA A 76 -4.37 -0.47 16.03
N VAL A 77 -3.55 0.53 16.33
CA VAL A 77 -2.10 0.36 16.59
C VAL A 77 -1.70 1.02 17.89
N ASP A 78 -0.65 0.52 18.53
CA ASP A 78 -0.08 1.09 19.77
C ASP A 78 0.86 2.29 19.52
N LYS A 79 1.35 2.44 18.29
CA LYS A 79 2.26 3.50 17.87
C LYS A 79 1.79 4.18 16.60
N ARG A 80 2.18 5.43 16.40
CA ARG A 80 1.87 6.16 15.17
C ARG A 80 2.58 5.48 14.01
N ILE A 81 1.83 5.26 12.93
CA ILE A 81 2.38 4.75 11.67
C ILE A 81 1.83 5.56 10.50
N PHE A 82 2.40 5.36 9.32
CA PHE A 82 1.89 5.85 8.05
C PHE A 82 1.52 4.65 7.17
N VAL A 83 0.23 4.37 7.04
CA VAL A 83 -0.25 3.26 6.20
C VAL A 83 -0.11 3.65 4.73
N ALA A 84 0.64 2.86 3.99
CA ALA A 84 0.97 3.11 2.59
C ALA A 84 0.13 2.27 1.63
N GLY A 85 -0.46 1.15 2.08
CA GLY A 85 -1.27 0.29 1.24
C GLY A 85 -1.69 -1.00 1.94
N PHE A 86 -2.34 -1.88 1.17
CA PHE A 86 -2.75 -3.20 1.62
C PHE A 86 -2.21 -4.28 0.69
N GLY A 87 -1.89 -5.43 1.25
CA GLY A 87 -1.67 -6.64 0.45
C GLY A 87 -2.96 -7.46 0.37
N LEU A 88 -3.26 -7.97 -0.82
CA LEU A 88 -4.47 -8.74 -1.12
C LEU A 88 -4.12 -10.10 -1.71
N PHE A 89 -4.95 -11.11 -1.46
CA PHE A 89 -4.80 -12.38 -2.17
C PHE A 89 -5.32 -12.27 -3.60
N GLY A 90 -4.66 -12.97 -4.51
CA GLY A 90 -5.09 -13.08 -5.90
C GLY A 90 -5.96 -14.31 -6.19
N SER A 91 -6.10 -14.58 -7.49
CA SER A 91 -6.75 -15.76 -8.04
C SER A 91 -6.08 -17.04 -7.55
N SER A 92 -6.90 -18.08 -7.36
CA SER A 92 -6.47 -19.41 -6.92
C SER A 92 -6.41 -20.46 -8.03
N ALA A 93 -6.88 -20.09 -9.23
CA ALA A 93 -7.07 -21.01 -10.35
C ALA A 93 -6.28 -20.60 -11.59
N ALA A 94 -6.33 -19.33 -11.98
CA ALA A 94 -5.78 -18.86 -13.24
C ALA A 94 -5.21 -17.45 -13.14
N ALA A 95 -4.37 -17.11 -14.12
CA ALA A 95 -3.90 -15.74 -14.28
C ALA A 95 -5.03 -14.85 -14.79
N VAL A 96 -5.34 -13.75 -14.09
CA VAL A 96 -6.48 -12.89 -14.39
C VAL A 96 -6.25 -11.47 -13.89
N ASN A 97 -6.88 -10.49 -14.55
CA ASN A 97 -6.93 -9.12 -14.07
C ASN A 97 -8.16 -8.89 -13.20
N TYR A 98 -7.97 -8.31 -12.03
CA TYR A 98 -9.07 -7.85 -11.18
C TYR A 98 -9.17 -6.33 -11.21
N GLU A 99 -10.39 -5.83 -11.19
CA GLU A 99 -10.68 -4.45 -10.80
C GLU A 99 -10.77 -4.40 -9.27
N ILE A 100 -10.01 -3.48 -8.67
CA ILE A 100 -9.89 -3.33 -7.22
C ILE A 100 -10.09 -1.86 -6.84
N ARG A 101 -10.85 -1.66 -5.76
CA ARG A 101 -10.84 -0.42 -5.00
C ARG A 101 -10.48 -0.70 -3.55
N ILE A 102 -9.44 -0.04 -3.04
CA ILE A 102 -9.09 -0.06 -1.62
C ILE A 102 -9.40 1.29 -0.98
N GLU A 103 -9.86 1.28 0.27
CA GLU A 103 -10.10 2.48 1.07
C GLU A 103 -9.53 2.31 2.47
N LEU A 104 -8.92 3.37 2.99
CA LEU A 104 -8.65 3.50 4.42
C LEU A 104 -9.60 4.55 5.01
N LYS A 105 -10.37 4.15 6.02
CA LYS A 105 -11.41 4.99 6.63
C LYS A 105 -11.21 5.19 8.11
N LYS A 106 -11.76 6.29 8.63
CA LYS A 106 -11.91 6.56 10.06
C LYS A 106 -13.28 7.18 10.31
N ASN A 107 -14.04 6.63 11.26
CA ASN A 107 -15.37 7.13 11.62
C ASN A 107 -16.30 7.31 10.40
N GLY A 108 -16.25 6.38 9.44
CA GLY A 108 -17.03 6.44 8.21
C GLY A 108 -16.46 7.34 7.10
N GLN A 109 -15.49 8.21 7.39
CA GLN A 109 -14.85 9.07 6.38
C GLN A 109 -13.69 8.35 5.69
N VAL A 110 -13.64 8.42 4.36
CA VAL A 110 -12.52 7.95 3.54
C VAL A 110 -11.34 8.92 3.69
N LEU A 111 -10.20 8.41 4.12
CA LEU A 111 -8.95 9.16 4.28
C LEU A 111 -8.03 9.01 3.06
N ALA A 112 -8.03 7.82 2.45
CA ALA A 112 -7.38 7.56 1.17
C ALA A 112 -8.13 6.45 0.42
N GLU A 113 -8.05 6.52 -0.89
CA GLU A 113 -8.66 5.58 -1.81
C GLU A 113 -7.70 5.30 -2.97
N THR A 114 -7.75 4.09 -3.52
CA THR A 114 -7.10 3.77 -4.78
C THR A 114 -7.97 2.79 -5.54
N GLU A 115 -8.30 3.16 -6.78
CA GLU A 115 -9.00 2.32 -7.73
C GLU A 115 -8.06 1.99 -8.89
N THR A 116 -7.83 0.70 -9.13
CA THR A 116 -6.87 0.25 -10.14
C THR A 116 -7.21 -1.15 -10.64
N LYS A 117 -6.40 -1.64 -11.59
CA LYS A 117 -6.40 -3.04 -12.02
C LYS A 117 -5.10 -3.69 -11.61
N PHE A 118 -5.16 -4.93 -11.14
CA PHE A 118 -3.95 -5.72 -10.89
C PHE A 118 -4.04 -7.08 -11.57
N PHE A 119 -2.86 -7.55 -11.98
CA PHE A 119 -2.70 -8.89 -12.55
C PHE A 119 -2.37 -9.87 -11.43
N SER A 120 -3.21 -10.90 -11.29
CA SER A 120 -2.91 -12.07 -10.48
C SER A 120 -2.38 -13.18 -11.38
N ASP A 121 -1.30 -13.84 -10.98
CA ASP A 121 -0.67 -14.95 -11.72
C ASP A 121 -1.24 -16.33 -11.36
N GLY A 122 -2.27 -16.39 -10.50
CA GLY A 122 -2.85 -17.64 -9.99
C GLY A 122 -2.05 -18.30 -8.86
N SER A 123 -0.96 -17.67 -8.41
CA SER A 123 -0.18 -18.13 -7.26
C SER A 123 -0.76 -17.64 -5.92
N ASN A 124 -0.31 -18.22 -4.82
CA ASN A 124 -0.68 -17.79 -3.47
C ASN A 124 0.06 -16.53 -2.99
N ARG A 125 0.69 -15.79 -3.91
CA ARG A 125 1.37 -14.54 -3.59
C ARG A 125 0.36 -13.46 -3.19
N ILE A 126 0.84 -12.54 -2.36
CA ILE A 126 0.08 -11.38 -1.94
C ILE A 126 0.48 -10.20 -2.83
N PHE A 127 -0.53 -9.48 -3.30
CA PHE A 127 -0.39 -8.37 -4.23
C PHE A 127 -0.56 -7.06 -3.47
N ALA A 128 0.48 -6.25 -3.44
CA ALA A 128 0.47 -4.94 -2.79
C ALA A 128 -0.26 -3.91 -3.67
N ILE A 129 -1.28 -3.27 -3.09
CA ILE A 129 -1.97 -2.11 -3.68
C ILE A 129 -1.69 -0.91 -2.77
N MET A 130 -1.05 0.11 -3.35
CA MET A 130 -0.56 1.28 -2.62
C MET A 130 -1.51 2.47 -2.81
N PHE A 131 -1.67 3.27 -1.76
CA PHE A 131 -2.28 4.60 -1.87
C PHE A 131 -1.34 5.57 -2.57
N GLU A 132 -1.88 6.65 -3.14
CA GLU A 132 -1.08 7.73 -3.74
C GLU A 132 -0.11 8.34 -2.72
N HIS A 133 -0.58 8.55 -1.49
CA HIS A 133 0.20 9.07 -0.38
C HIS A 133 -0.07 8.27 0.91
N PRO A 134 0.97 7.97 1.72
CA PRO A 134 0.78 7.31 3.00
C PRO A 134 -0.09 8.13 3.96
N VAL A 135 -0.98 7.46 4.67
CA VAL A 135 -1.94 8.09 5.60
C VAL A 135 -1.48 7.89 7.03
N MET A 136 -1.42 8.99 7.80
CA MET A 136 -1.10 8.94 9.21
C MET A 136 -2.21 8.25 10.02
N VAL A 137 -1.84 7.21 10.75
CA VAL A 137 -2.68 6.48 11.68
C VAL A 137 -2.22 6.77 13.09
N ASN A 138 -3.11 7.37 13.89
CA ASN A 138 -2.85 7.67 15.29
C ASN A 138 -3.01 6.42 16.19
N PRO A 139 -2.19 6.30 17.25
CA PRO A 139 -2.31 5.24 18.24
C PRO A 139 -3.72 5.14 18.85
N HIS A 140 -4.12 3.93 19.20
CA HIS A 140 -5.32 3.60 19.98
C HIS A 140 -6.65 4.10 19.37
N ALA A 141 -6.65 4.46 18.09
CA ALA A 141 -7.84 4.78 17.32
C ALA A 141 -8.07 3.70 16.28
N TYR A 142 -9.33 3.29 16.12
CA TYR A 142 -9.71 2.31 15.09
C TYR A 142 -9.85 2.98 13.73
N TYR A 143 -9.27 2.31 12.73
CA TYR A 143 -9.39 2.60 11.31
C TYR A 143 -10.01 1.38 10.63
N THR A 144 -10.64 1.58 9.49
CA THR A 144 -11.27 0.51 8.70
C THR A 144 -10.54 0.40 7.37
N ALA A 145 -10.02 -0.80 7.08
CA ALA A 145 -9.44 -1.14 5.78
C ALA A 145 -10.50 -1.86 4.95
N ASN A 146 -10.81 -1.31 3.78
CA ASN A 146 -11.76 -1.88 2.82
C ASN A 146 -11.03 -2.31 1.55
N ALA A 147 -11.49 -3.42 0.97
CA ALA A 147 -11.12 -3.86 -0.36
C ALA A 147 -12.37 -4.37 -1.10
N ILE A 148 -12.63 -3.82 -2.28
CA ILE A 148 -13.75 -4.21 -3.15
C ILE A 148 -13.16 -4.74 -4.45
N LEU A 149 -13.31 -6.04 -4.67
CA LEU A 149 -12.77 -6.72 -5.85
C LEU A 149 -13.89 -7.21 -6.77
N ASN A 150 -13.64 -7.09 -8.08
CA ASN A 150 -14.49 -7.63 -9.14
C ASN A 150 -13.69 -8.54 -10.06
N GLY A 151 -14.13 -9.79 -10.19
CA GLY A 151 -13.68 -10.75 -11.18
C GLY A 151 -14.32 -12.13 -11.01
N ASP A 152 -14.20 -12.95 -12.05
CA ASP A 152 -14.95 -14.21 -12.15
C ASP A 152 -14.32 -15.39 -11.39
N GLU A 153 -13.01 -15.31 -11.13
CA GLU A 153 -12.23 -16.38 -10.55
C GLU A 153 -12.34 -16.46 -9.01
N LEU A 154 -12.14 -17.66 -8.47
CA LEU A 154 -12.00 -17.86 -7.02
C LEU A 154 -10.65 -17.35 -6.54
N SER A 155 -10.58 -16.78 -5.34
CA SER A 155 -9.34 -16.28 -4.77
C SER A 155 -8.77 -17.20 -3.68
N PHE A 156 -7.48 -17.03 -3.39
CA PHE A 156 -6.96 -17.46 -2.08
C PHE A 156 -7.60 -16.60 -0.97
N PHE A 157 -7.60 -17.12 0.24
CA PHE A 157 -8.00 -16.37 1.43
C PHE A 157 -7.18 -16.85 2.64
N GLY A 158 -7.08 -15.99 3.64
CA GLY A 158 -6.35 -16.27 4.87
C GLY A 158 -7.16 -17.05 5.89
N GLN A 159 -6.48 -17.81 6.73
CA GLN A 159 -7.03 -18.57 7.84
C GLN A 159 -6.20 -18.34 9.11
N GLU A 160 -6.75 -18.76 10.25
CA GLU A 160 -6.08 -18.67 11.55
C GLU A 160 -5.64 -17.24 11.85
N GLY A 161 -6.57 -16.30 11.63
CA GLY A 161 -6.29 -14.89 11.80
C GLY A 161 -6.17 -14.48 13.26
N LEU A 162 -5.21 -13.60 13.53
CA LEU A 162 -4.84 -13.16 14.86
C LEU A 162 -5.62 -11.90 15.24
N THR A 163 -6.15 -11.85 16.47
CA THR A 163 -6.75 -10.64 17.05
C THR A 163 -5.70 -9.58 17.37
N GLU A 164 -4.46 -9.99 17.62
CA GLU A 164 -3.34 -9.10 17.93
C GLU A 164 -2.04 -9.69 17.36
N ILE A 165 -1.19 -8.82 16.80
CA ILE A 165 0.15 -9.19 16.34
C ILE A 165 1.11 -8.00 16.45
N THR A 166 2.33 -8.26 16.93
CA THR A 166 3.41 -7.27 16.93
C THR A 166 4.34 -7.49 15.75
N SER A 167 4.55 -6.45 14.94
CA SER A 167 5.53 -6.42 13.84
C SER A 167 6.38 -5.17 13.96
N HIS A 168 7.71 -5.33 13.95
CA HIS A 168 8.68 -4.23 13.97
C HIS A 168 8.41 -3.20 15.09
N SER A 169 8.12 -3.70 16.30
CA SER A 169 7.80 -2.89 17.49
C SER A 169 6.48 -2.12 17.43
N VAL A 170 5.60 -2.39 16.46
CA VAL A 170 4.23 -1.86 16.41
C VAL A 170 3.27 -3.03 16.60
N THR A 171 2.34 -2.89 17.55
CA THR A 171 1.31 -3.88 17.83
C THR A 171 0.02 -3.47 17.14
N PHE A 172 -0.49 -4.37 16.29
CA PHE A 172 -1.77 -4.23 15.62
C PHE A 172 -2.83 -5.06 16.35
N GLN A 173 -3.99 -4.45 16.57
CA GLN A 173 -5.19 -5.12 17.07
C GLN A 173 -6.25 -5.11 15.98
N PHE A 174 -6.84 -6.28 15.69
CA PHE A 174 -7.82 -6.47 14.62
C PHE A 174 -9.21 -6.80 15.18
N GLN A 175 -10.24 -6.22 14.57
CA GLN A 175 -11.65 -6.47 14.89
C GLN A 175 -12.48 -6.61 13.61
N CYS A 176 -13.60 -7.34 13.72
CA CYS A 176 -14.55 -7.45 12.63
C CYS A 176 -15.11 -6.08 12.26
N SER A 177 -15.17 -5.78 10.96
CA SER A 177 -15.78 -4.56 10.46
C SER A 177 -17.26 -4.78 10.14
N PRO A 178 -18.16 -3.87 10.55
CA PRO A 178 -19.56 -3.92 10.11
C PRO A 178 -19.71 -3.64 8.61
N GLU A 179 -18.68 -3.08 7.95
CA GLU A 179 -18.68 -2.83 6.50
C GLU A 179 -18.32 -4.09 5.69
N SER A 180 -17.93 -5.19 6.35
CA SER A 180 -17.55 -6.43 5.68
C SER A 180 -18.78 -7.19 5.19
N THR A 181 -19.01 -7.14 3.89
CA THR A 181 -20.16 -7.79 3.23
C THR A 181 -19.76 -9.04 2.45
N ASN A 182 -18.46 -9.27 2.24
CA ASN A 182 -17.93 -10.45 1.55
C ASN A 182 -17.46 -11.56 2.50
N GLY A 183 -17.56 -11.35 3.81
CA GLY A 183 -17.28 -12.34 4.84
C GLY A 183 -15.91 -12.23 5.52
N THR A 184 -15.10 -11.23 5.16
CA THR A 184 -13.82 -11.00 5.84
C THR A 184 -14.06 -10.69 7.31
N GLY A 185 -13.36 -11.40 8.18
CA GLY A 185 -13.34 -11.14 9.62
C GLY A 185 -11.94 -11.34 10.18
N VAL A 186 -11.86 -11.37 11.51
CA VAL A 186 -10.57 -11.59 12.19
C VAL A 186 -10.00 -12.96 11.82
N GLN A 187 -10.81 -14.03 11.91
CA GLN A 187 -10.33 -15.41 11.75
C GLN A 187 -10.02 -15.84 10.31
N GLY A 188 -10.59 -15.19 9.30
CA GLY A 188 -10.40 -15.57 7.90
C GLY A 188 -10.84 -14.50 6.91
N GLY A 189 -10.29 -14.56 5.70
CA GLY A 189 -10.72 -13.73 4.56
C GLY A 189 -9.59 -13.00 3.83
N GLN A 190 -9.90 -11.78 3.35
CA GLN A 190 -9.00 -10.89 2.62
C GLN A 190 -8.26 -9.89 3.50
N ILE A 191 -7.47 -9.05 2.85
CA ILE A 191 -6.60 -8.05 3.49
C ILE A 191 -5.62 -8.77 4.43
N PRO A 192 -4.82 -9.73 3.92
CA PRO A 192 -3.80 -10.41 4.72
C PRO A 192 -2.75 -9.45 5.28
N GLU A 193 -2.50 -8.33 4.58
CA GLU A 193 -1.38 -7.45 4.88
C GLU A 193 -1.78 -5.98 4.99
N ILE A 194 -1.18 -5.29 5.95
CA ILE A 194 -1.10 -3.82 5.99
C ILE A 194 0.35 -3.43 5.76
N ILE A 195 0.57 -2.53 4.80
CA ILE A 195 1.88 -2.01 4.41
C ILE A 195 2.02 -0.62 5.01
N PHE A 196 3.08 -0.36 5.78
CA PHE A 196 3.21 0.90 6.53
C PHE A 196 4.67 1.33 6.73
N TYR A 197 4.84 2.58 7.16
CA TYR A 197 6.09 3.12 7.68
C TYR A 197 5.91 3.46 9.17
N ALA A 198 6.95 3.23 9.97
CA ALA A 198 7.00 3.51 11.41
C ALA A 198 8.20 4.39 11.76
#